data_AF-A0A2J7PVL1-F1
#
_entry.id   AF-A0A2J7PVL1-F1
#
_cell.length_a   1.000
_cell.length_b   1.000
_cell.length_c   1.000
_cell.angle_alpha   90.00
_cell.angle_beta   90.00
_cell.angle_gamma   90.00
#
_symmetry.space_group_name_H-M   'P 1'
#
loop_
_entity.id
_entity.type
_entity.pdbx_description
1 polymer ?
#
loop_
_entity_poly.entity_id
_entity_poly.type
_entity_poly.pdbx_seq_one_letter_code
_entity_poly.pdbx_strand_id
1 'polypeptide(L)'
;MEAFGNARTGINCNSSRFGKFLDLTMTRAGKVTGARVSVYLLEQSRVSQQAQGERNFHVFYYLYDGLESDSRLAEFHLDPVLRLRHRYLGEDAQDQETKKMNVERYHQLSVGFRLLGFQSDEVDTVYRILAAILHLGDLEFGEVVTQDNTDNKSHVVDLAPLHRVSRLLGVEPSDMLEALTSNSVVTRGETITRNNTVAEACAARDAMAKGLYGRLFDWMVNQINCLLTFNKAAW
;
A
#
# COMPACT_ATOMS: atom_id res chain seq x y z
N MET A 1 2.72 12.79 -3.78
CA MET A 1 3.07 11.90 -4.90
C MET A 1 4.44 11.27 -4.72
N GLU A 2 5.53 12.03 -4.54
CA GLU A 2 6.88 11.42 -4.40
C GLU A 2 6.97 10.41 -3.26
N ALA A 3 6.44 10.72 -2.07
CA ALA A 3 6.43 9.76 -0.96
C ALA A 3 5.83 8.39 -1.35
N PHE A 4 4.79 8.38 -2.18
CA PHE A 4 4.07 7.17 -2.58
C PHE A 4 4.51 6.58 -3.93
N GLY A 5 5.26 7.33 -4.72
CA GLY A 5 5.63 6.94 -6.09
C GLY A 5 7.13 6.78 -6.28
N ASN A 6 7.94 7.20 -5.32
CA ASN A 6 9.39 7.13 -5.38
C ASN A 6 9.94 6.12 -4.37
N ALA A 7 11.09 5.56 -4.72
CA ALA A 7 11.82 4.62 -3.89
C ALA A 7 13.33 4.75 -4.10
N ARG A 8 14.11 4.23 -3.15
CA ARG A 8 15.56 4.09 -3.29
C ARG A 8 15.89 2.86 -4.12
N THR A 9 16.64 3.06 -5.21
CA THR A 9 17.20 2.01 -6.07
C THR A 9 18.72 1.98 -5.95
N GLY A 10 19.37 1.01 -6.60
CA GLY A 10 20.83 0.92 -6.61
C GLY A 10 21.55 2.13 -7.24
N ILE A 11 20.84 2.93 -8.05
CA ILE A 11 21.40 4.04 -8.83
C ILE A 11 20.90 5.40 -8.32
N ASN A 12 19.70 5.48 -7.74
CA ASN A 12 19.09 6.74 -7.32
C ASN A 12 18.34 6.56 -5.98
N CYS A 13 18.65 7.41 -5.00
CA CYS A 13 18.02 7.38 -3.68
C CYS A 13 16.57 7.87 -3.65
N ASN A 14 16.09 8.57 -4.68
CA ASN A 14 14.72 9.08 -4.84
C ASN A 14 14.22 8.86 -6.29
N SER A 15 14.25 7.60 -6.75
CA SER A 15 13.83 7.23 -8.12
C SER A 15 12.31 7.25 -8.25
N SER A 16 11.78 8.03 -9.19
CA SER A 16 10.37 7.94 -9.58
C SER A 16 10.08 6.57 -10.19
N ARG A 17 9.10 5.86 -9.63
CA ARG A 17 8.64 4.53 -10.07
C ARG A 17 7.28 4.60 -10.77
N PHE A 18 6.99 5.77 -11.34
CA PHE A 18 5.80 6.05 -12.15
C PHE A 18 6.12 7.18 -13.14
N GLY A 19 5.45 7.17 -14.29
CA GLY A 19 5.43 8.28 -15.23
C GLY A 19 4.40 9.32 -14.81
N LYS A 20 4.72 10.61 -14.97
CA LYS A 20 3.84 11.73 -14.62
C LYS A 20 3.73 12.69 -15.80
N PHE A 21 2.50 13.07 -16.12
CA PHE A 21 2.20 14.13 -17.08
C PHE A 21 1.32 15.19 -16.41
N LEU A 22 1.70 16.45 -16.55
CA LEU A 22 0.99 17.59 -15.96
C LEU A 22 0.42 18.45 -17.09
N ASP A 23 -0.89 18.41 -17.23
CA ASP A 23 -1.64 19.31 -18.10
C ASP A 23 -1.93 20.60 -17.37
N LEU A 24 -1.58 21.74 -17.97
CA LEU A 24 -1.90 23.07 -17.45
C LEU A 24 -2.97 23.73 -18.31
N THR A 25 -4.04 24.18 -17.67
CA THR A 25 -5.08 24.97 -18.33
C THR A 25 -4.79 26.44 -18.13
N MET A 26 -4.67 27.20 -19.22
CA MET A 26 -4.34 28.62 -19.17
C MET A 26 -5.40 29.47 -19.89
N THR A 27 -5.59 30.70 -19.42
CA THR A 27 -6.32 31.73 -20.16
C THR A 27 -5.55 32.15 -21.41
N ARG A 28 -6.22 32.83 -22.35
CA ARG A 28 -5.56 33.44 -23.51
C ARG A 28 -4.46 34.44 -23.13
N ALA A 29 -4.54 35.04 -21.94
CA ALA A 29 -3.54 35.96 -21.41
C ALA A 29 -2.36 35.24 -20.71
N GLY A 30 -2.30 33.91 -20.73
CA GLY A 30 -1.23 33.11 -20.12
C GLY A 30 -1.38 32.84 -18.62
N LYS A 31 -2.45 33.32 -17.97
CA LYS A 31 -2.73 33.01 -16.56
C LYS A 31 -3.18 31.55 -16.40
N VAL A 32 -2.54 30.79 -15.51
CA VAL A 32 -2.94 29.42 -15.16
C VAL A 32 -4.29 29.45 -14.41
N THR A 33 -5.20 28.61 -14.86
CA THR A 33 -6.58 28.47 -14.34
C THR A 33 -6.83 27.12 -13.71
N GLY A 34 -6.06 26.10 -14.07
CA GLY A 34 -6.18 24.78 -13.50
C GLY A 34 -5.09 23.86 -14.00
N ALA A 35 -5.06 22.66 -13.46
CA ALA A 35 -4.17 21.61 -13.89
C ALA A 35 -4.81 20.23 -13.79
N ARG A 36 -4.23 19.25 -14.48
CA ARG A 36 -4.56 17.84 -14.34
C ARG A 36 -3.28 17.02 -14.34
N VAL A 37 -3.16 16.11 -13.39
CA VAL A 37 -2.07 15.16 -13.29
C VAL A 37 -2.55 13.81 -13.82
N SER A 38 -1.82 13.25 -14.76
CA SER A 38 -1.99 11.89 -15.25
C SER A 38 -0.78 11.06 -14.84
N VAL A 39 -1.03 9.89 -14.26
CA VAL A 39 0.02 8.95 -13.84
C VAL A 39 -0.02 7.69 -14.71
N TYR A 40 1.16 7.21 -15.07
CA TYR A 40 1.34 6.03 -15.91
C TYR A 40 2.26 5.04 -15.23
N LEU A 41 1.91 3.75 -15.32
CA LEU A 41 2.79 2.62 -15.00
C LEU A 41 3.48 2.74 -13.63
N LEU A 42 2.69 2.94 -12.56
CA LEU A 42 3.22 2.76 -11.20
C LEU A 42 3.76 1.33 -11.06
N GLU A 43 5.01 1.20 -10.61
CA GLU A 43 5.67 -0.09 -10.39
C GLU A 43 5.09 -0.79 -9.15
N GLN A 44 3.85 -1.27 -9.24
CA GLN A 44 3.13 -1.91 -8.13
C GLN A 44 3.87 -3.14 -7.59
N SER A 45 4.59 -3.87 -8.45
CA SER A 45 5.42 -5.03 -8.03
C SER A 45 6.40 -4.71 -6.91
N ARG A 46 6.90 -3.46 -6.84
CA ARG A 46 7.79 -2.98 -5.79
C ARG A 46 7.19 -3.10 -4.40
N VAL A 47 5.86 -3.08 -4.25
CA VAL A 47 5.21 -3.25 -2.96
C VAL A 47 5.55 -4.61 -2.34
N SER A 48 5.48 -5.67 -3.15
CA SER A 48 5.68 -7.04 -2.68
C SER A 48 7.13 -7.54 -2.80
N GLN A 49 7.91 -6.97 -3.73
CA GLN A 49 9.24 -7.48 -4.08
C GLN A 49 10.19 -6.34 -4.43
N GLN A 50 11.37 -6.32 -3.81
CA GLN A 50 12.44 -5.37 -4.09
C GLN A 50 13.70 -6.12 -4.52
N ALA A 51 14.48 -5.53 -5.43
CA ALA A 51 15.79 -6.07 -5.76
C ALA A 51 16.75 -5.89 -4.57
N GLN A 52 17.80 -6.71 -4.51
CA GLN A 52 18.79 -6.65 -3.43
C GLN A 52 19.41 -5.24 -3.32
N GLY A 53 19.39 -4.68 -2.12
CA GLY A 53 19.91 -3.33 -1.84
C GLY A 53 18.95 -2.19 -2.21
N GLU A 54 17.79 -2.49 -2.78
CA GLU A 54 16.73 -1.50 -2.99
C GLU A 54 15.74 -1.46 -1.83
N ARG A 55 14.93 -0.39 -1.78
CA ARG A 55 13.88 -0.21 -0.80
C ARG A 55 12.49 -0.20 -1.45
N ASN A 56 11.48 -0.38 -0.61
CA ASN A 56 10.10 -0.15 -1.00
C ASN A 56 9.84 1.37 -1.18
N PHE A 57 8.59 1.75 -1.45
CA PHE A 57 8.19 3.15 -1.53
C PHE A 57 8.47 3.90 -0.23
N HIS A 58 8.90 5.15 -0.36
CA HIS A 58 9.31 5.96 0.79
C HIS A 58 8.25 6.09 1.89
N VAL A 59 6.97 6.12 1.50
CA VAL A 59 5.86 6.28 2.42
C VAL A 59 5.82 5.21 3.51
N PHE A 60 6.23 3.97 3.25
CA PHE A 60 6.22 2.94 4.29
C PHE A 60 7.21 3.24 5.41
N TYR A 61 8.36 3.81 5.07
CA TYR A 61 9.38 4.22 6.04
C TYR A 61 8.97 5.49 6.77
N TYR A 62 8.46 6.49 6.03
CA TYR A 62 7.96 7.74 6.62
C TYR A 62 6.82 7.46 7.61
N LEU A 63 5.89 6.57 7.24
CA LEU A 63 4.77 6.18 8.09
C LEU A 63 5.26 5.58 9.40
N TYR A 64 6.14 4.59 9.35
CA TYR A 64 6.60 3.89 10.55
C TYR A 64 7.34 4.84 11.50
N ASP A 65 8.34 5.57 10.98
CA ASP A 65 9.18 6.42 11.83
C ASP A 65 8.39 7.61 12.37
N GLY A 66 7.46 8.16 11.56
CA GLY A 66 6.57 9.24 11.97
C GLY A 66 5.50 8.82 12.99
N LEU A 67 4.89 7.65 12.81
CA LEU A 67 3.97 7.11 13.82
C LEU A 67 4.71 6.74 15.11
N GLU A 68 5.97 6.31 15.02
CA GLU A 68 6.80 6.06 16.20
C GLU A 68 7.10 7.36 16.94
N SER A 69 7.47 8.45 16.22
CA SER A 69 7.71 9.75 16.85
C SER A 69 6.46 10.31 17.52
N ASP A 70 5.29 10.04 16.95
CA ASP A 70 4.01 10.50 17.47
C ASP A 70 3.39 9.54 18.52
N SER A 71 4.05 8.41 18.82
CA SER A 71 3.55 7.36 19.73
C SER A 71 2.21 6.73 19.29
N ARG A 72 1.98 6.65 17.97
CA ARG A 72 0.73 6.19 17.33
C ARG A 72 0.83 4.82 16.68
N LEU A 73 1.98 4.16 16.70
CA LEU A 73 2.17 2.84 16.05
C LEU A 73 1.10 1.81 16.45
N ALA A 74 0.72 1.78 17.73
CA ALA A 74 -0.25 0.84 18.26
C ALA A 74 -1.66 0.99 17.65
N GLU A 75 -2.04 2.20 17.21
CA GLU A 75 -3.32 2.46 16.51
C GLU A 75 -3.43 1.66 15.21
N PHE A 76 -2.28 1.36 14.59
CA PHE A 76 -2.18 0.66 13.30
C PHE A 76 -1.66 -0.77 13.45
N HIS A 77 -1.64 -1.29 14.68
CA HIS A 77 -1.06 -2.59 15.04
C HIS A 77 0.40 -2.77 14.61
N LEU A 78 1.15 -1.68 14.58
CA LEU A 78 2.59 -1.69 14.30
C LEU A 78 3.37 -1.59 15.60
N ASP A 79 4.61 -2.06 15.60
CA ASP A 79 5.56 -1.88 16.70
C ASP A 79 7.01 -1.95 16.21
N PRO A 80 8.00 -1.48 17.00
CA PRO A 80 9.40 -1.46 16.57
C PRO A 80 10.00 -2.84 16.28
N VAL A 81 9.49 -3.91 16.90
CA VAL A 81 9.99 -5.29 16.69
C VAL A 81 9.45 -5.86 15.39
N LEU A 82 8.16 -5.65 15.09
CA LEU A 82 7.55 -6.05 13.82
C LEU A 82 8.19 -5.37 12.62
N ARG A 83 8.69 -4.14 12.77
CA ARG A 83 9.39 -3.40 11.71
C ARG A 83 10.48 -4.22 11.03
N LEU A 84 11.26 -4.94 11.84
CA LEU A 84 12.40 -5.74 11.40
C LEU A 84 11.99 -7.09 10.76
N ARG A 85 10.71 -7.46 10.89
CA ARG A 85 10.17 -8.73 10.41
C ARG A 85 9.26 -8.58 9.20
N HIS A 86 8.84 -7.34 8.88
CA HIS A 86 7.97 -7.09 7.75
C HIS A 86 8.61 -7.52 6.44
N ARG A 87 8.01 -8.52 5.78
CA ARG A 87 8.51 -9.05 4.51
C ARG A 87 8.67 -7.96 3.45
N TYR A 88 7.72 -7.02 3.40
CA TYR A 88 7.69 -5.95 2.40
C TYR A 88 8.60 -4.75 2.73
N LEU A 89 9.21 -4.68 3.92
CA LEU A 89 10.23 -3.67 4.24
C LEU A 89 11.65 -4.18 3.96
N GLY A 90 11.83 -5.50 3.90
CA GLY A 90 13.14 -6.13 3.77
C GLY A 90 14.01 -5.87 5.00
N GLU A 91 15.33 -5.92 4.81
CA GLU A 91 16.30 -5.55 5.86
C GLU A 91 16.36 -4.03 6.02
N ASP A 92 15.47 -3.46 6.84
CA ASP A 92 15.43 -2.02 7.13
C ASP A 92 16.27 -1.63 8.35
N ALA A 93 17.57 -1.92 8.30
CA ALA A 93 18.53 -1.44 9.29
C ALA A 93 18.87 0.04 9.03
N GLN A 94 18.01 0.95 9.48
CA GLN A 94 18.22 2.39 9.32
C GLN A 94 19.11 2.96 10.42
N ASP A 95 20.03 3.84 10.03
CA ASP A 95 20.75 4.69 10.97
C ASP A 95 19.85 5.80 11.54
N GLN A 96 20.31 6.43 12.62
CA GLN A 96 19.55 7.45 13.34
C GLN A 96 19.29 8.72 12.50
N GLU A 97 20.17 9.05 11.55
CA GLU A 97 20.00 10.21 10.67
C GLU A 97 18.89 9.96 9.65
N THR A 98 18.88 8.78 9.04
CA THR A 98 17.81 8.30 8.16
C THR A 98 16.46 8.34 8.88
N LYS A 99 16.38 7.86 10.12
CA LYS A 99 15.15 7.89 10.93
C LYS A 99 14.65 9.33 11.14
N LYS A 100 15.55 10.25 11.52
CA LYS A 100 15.20 11.67 11.70
C LYS A 100 14.70 12.31 10.41
N MET A 101 15.34 12.00 9.27
CA MET A 101 14.90 12.46 7.96
C MET A 101 13.50 11.93 7.62
N ASN A 102 13.21 10.65 7.87
CA ASN A 102 11.90 10.06 7.61
C ASN A 102 10.79 10.70 8.45
N VAL A 103 11.06 11.02 9.72
CA VAL A 103 10.13 11.78 10.59
C VAL A 103 9.85 13.16 10.01
N GLU A 104 10.87 13.88 9.53
CA GLU A 104 10.68 15.18 8.89
C GLU A 104 9.80 15.05 7.63
N ARG A 105 10.07 14.04 6.78
CA ARG A 105 9.27 13.77 5.58
C ARG A 105 7.84 13.37 5.91
N TYR A 106 7.60 12.66 7.01
CA TYR A 106 6.28 12.35 7.51
C TYR A 106 5.48 13.61 7.90
N HIS A 107 6.11 14.55 8.62
CA HIS A 107 5.47 15.81 8.96
C HIS A 107 5.20 16.68 7.73
N GLN A 108 6.14 16.72 6.77
CA GLN A 108 5.91 17.38 5.47
C GLN A 108 4.73 16.75 4.71
N LEU A 109 4.63 15.41 4.73
CA LEU A 109 3.51 14.70 4.12
C LEU A 109 2.18 15.06 4.79
N SER A 110 2.16 15.14 6.13
CA SER A 110 0.98 15.55 6.91
C SER A 110 0.53 16.98 6.60
N VAL A 111 1.47 17.90 6.42
CA VAL A 111 1.18 19.26 5.91
C VAL A 111 0.59 19.19 4.49
N GLY A 112 1.17 18.35 3.62
CA GLY A 112 0.69 18.12 2.26
C GLY A 112 -0.76 17.64 2.22
N PHE A 113 -1.14 16.68 3.05
CA PHE A 113 -2.52 16.22 3.16
C PHE A 113 -3.48 17.36 3.55
N ARG A 114 -3.12 18.16 4.55
CA ARG A 114 -3.94 19.32 4.97
C ARG A 114 -4.11 20.37 3.87
N LEU A 115 -3.05 20.65 3.12
CA LEU A 115 -3.11 21.59 1.98
C LEU A 115 -4.00 21.05 0.85
N LEU A 116 -4.08 19.73 0.71
CA LEU A 116 -4.99 19.07 -0.22
C LEU A 116 -6.41 18.91 0.37
N GLY A 117 -6.70 19.46 1.55
CA GLY A 117 -8.04 19.42 2.15
C GLY A 117 -8.46 18.07 2.72
N PHE A 118 -7.52 17.12 2.87
CA PHE A 118 -7.81 15.82 3.47
C PHE A 118 -8.17 16.00 4.95
N GLN A 119 -9.22 15.32 5.37
CA GLN A 119 -9.61 15.25 6.77
C GLN A 119 -8.73 14.26 7.53
N SER A 120 -8.67 14.39 8.86
CA SER A 120 -7.80 13.56 9.70
C SER A 120 -8.14 12.07 9.58
N ASP A 121 -9.42 11.73 9.49
CA ASP A 121 -9.93 10.37 9.31
C ASP A 121 -9.60 9.78 7.93
N GLU A 122 -9.58 10.62 6.88
CA GLU A 122 -9.11 10.20 5.55
C GLU A 122 -7.60 9.89 5.58
N VAL A 123 -6.80 10.72 6.26
CA VAL A 123 -5.36 10.47 6.44
C VAL A 123 -5.13 9.19 7.24
N ASP A 124 -5.87 8.98 8.32
CA ASP A 124 -5.79 7.74 9.09
C ASP A 124 -6.23 6.52 8.26
N THR A 125 -7.17 6.69 7.33
CA THR A 125 -7.56 5.63 6.39
C THR A 125 -6.41 5.28 5.44
N VAL A 126 -5.67 6.27 4.94
CA VAL A 126 -4.43 6.05 4.16
C VAL A 126 -3.43 5.23 4.98
N TYR A 127 -3.22 5.62 6.24
CA TYR A 127 -2.28 4.93 7.14
C TYR A 127 -2.73 3.50 7.46
N ARG A 128 -4.03 3.26 7.66
CA ARG A 128 -4.61 1.92 7.84
C ARG A 128 -4.35 1.03 6.63
N ILE A 129 -4.54 1.54 5.41
CA ILE A 129 -4.28 0.77 4.19
C ILE A 129 -2.79 0.42 4.07
N LEU A 130 -1.90 1.37 4.32
CA LEU A 130 -0.45 1.12 4.28
C LEU A 130 -0.01 0.10 5.34
N ALA A 131 -0.50 0.21 6.58
CA ALA A 131 -0.22 -0.76 7.63
C ALA A 131 -0.80 -2.15 7.30
N ALA A 132 -2.00 -2.21 6.73
CA ALA A 132 -2.61 -3.45 6.28
C ALA A 132 -1.77 -4.14 5.18
N ILE A 133 -1.18 -3.38 4.27
CA ILE A 133 -0.26 -3.91 3.25
C ILE A 133 0.98 -4.54 3.91
N LEU A 134 1.56 -3.92 4.94
CA LEU A 134 2.69 -4.50 5.67
C LEU A 134 2.31 -5.81 6.36
N HIS A 135 1.19 -5.83 7.09
CA HIS A 135 0.69 -7.05 7.76
C HIS A 135 0.28 -8.15 6.78
N LEU A 136 -0.21 -7.78 5.59
CA LEU A 136 -0.48 -8.77 4.52
C LEU A 136 0.79 -9.52 4.16
N GLY A 137 1.92 -8.83 3.99
CA GLY A 137 3.20 -9.44 3.63
C GLY A 137 3.73 -10.44 4.65
N ASP A 138 3.28 -10.33 5.90
CA ASP A 138 3.68 -11.20 7.02
C ASP A 138 2.88 -12.51 7.08
N LEU A 139 1.85 -12.66 6.23
CA LEU A 139 1.11 -13.90 6.13
C LEU A 139 1.96 -15.01 5.51
N GLU A 140 2.06 -16.11 6.24
CA GLU A 140 2.70 -17.35 5.82
C GLU A 140 1.65 -18.44 5.59
N PHE A 141 1.88 -19.24 4.56
CA PHE A 141 0.98 -20.30 4.15
C PHE A 141 1.69 -21.65 4.23
N GLY A 142 1.00 -22.65 4.78
CA GLY A 142 1.45 -24.04 4.88
C GLY A 142 0.54 -24.97 4.09
N GLU A 143 1.06 -26.14 3.73
CA GLU A 143 0.28 -27.21 3.09
C GLU A 143 -0.61 -27.92 4.12
N VAL A 144 -1.82 -28.28 3.72
CA VAL A 144 -2.69 -29.16 4.50
C VAL A 144 -2.47 -30.60 4.04
N VAL A 145 -1.83 -31.41 4.87
CA VAL A 145 -1.57 -32.82 4.56
C VAL A 145 -2.86 -33.64 4.78
N THR A 146 -3.53 -34.01 3.67
CA THR A 146 -4.66 -34.94 3.67
C THR A 146 -4.21 -36.35 3.28
N GLN A 147 -4.90 -37.39 3.75
CA GLN A 147 -4.52 -38.80 3.53
C GLN A 147 -4.32 -39.17 2.04
N ASP A 148 -5.03 -38.51 1.12
CA ASP A 148 -4.98 -38.80 -0.31
C ASP A 148 -4.03 -37.87 -1.10
N ASN A 149 -3.41 -36.87 -0.44
CA ASN A 149 -2.52 -35.86 -1.03
C ASN A 149 -3.05 -35.14 -2.30
N THR A 150 -4.35 -35.18 -2.54
CA THR A 150 -5.02 -34.70 -3.76
C THR A 150 -5.59 -33.29 -3.63
N ASP A 151 -5.77 -32.77 -2.41
CA ASP A 151 -6.57 -31.55 -2.21
C ASP A 151 -5.76 -30.24 -2.37
N ASN A 152 -4.43 -30.30 -2.54
CA ASN A 152 -3.55 -29.14 -2.86
C ASN A 152 -3.85 -27.88 -2.03
N LYS A 153 -4.35 -28.05 -0.81
CA LYS A 153 -4.96 -27.00 0.00
C LYS A 153 -3.91 -26.30 0.84
N SER A 154 -3.95 -24.98 0.86
CA SER A 154 -3.17 -24.16 1.77
C SER A 154 -3.97 -23.76 3.02
N HIS A 155 -3.26 -23.45 4.08
CA HIS A 155 -3.80 -22.78 5.27
C HIS A 155 -2.85 -21.66 5.71
N VAL A 156 -3.37 -20.69 6.44
CA VAL A 156 -2.55 -19.65 7.08
C VAL A 156 -1.92 -20.22 8.34
N VAL A 157 -0.59 -20.09 8.48
CA VAL A 157 0.18 -20.66 9.60
C VAL A 157 -0.06 -19.89 10.89
N ASP A 158 -0.06 -18.55 10.83
CA ASP A 158 -0.35 -17.66 11.94
C ASP A 158 -1.50 -16.70 11.54
N LEU A 159 -2.59 -16.75 12.30
CA LEU A 159 -3.77 -15.91 12.07
C LEU A 159 -3.60 -14.48 12.62
N ALA A 160 -2.58 -14.19 13.42
CA ALA A 160 -2.41 -12.88 14.03
C ALA A 160 -2.26 -11.74 13.00
N PRO A 161 -1.41 -11.84 11.94
CA PRO A 161 -1.39 -10.84 10.88
C PRO A 161 -2.72 -10.73 10.15
N LEU A 162 -3.42 -11.85 9.92
CA LEU A 162 -4.72 -11.86 9.23
C LEU A 162 -5.76 -11.05 10.00
N HIS A 163 -5.83 -11.22 11.32
CA HIS A 163 -6.72 -10.44 12.18
C HIS A 163 -6.36 -8.95 12.20
N ARG A 164 -5.07 -8.60 12.18
CA ARG A 164 -4.62 -7.19 12.06
C ARG A 164 -5.08 -6.57 10.75
N VAL A 165 -4.85 -7.24 9.62
CA VAL A 165 -5.30 -6.77 8.29
C VAL A 165 -6.82 -6.62 8.27
N SER A 166 -7.56 -7.62 8.76
CA SER A 166 -9.03 -7.61 8.80
C SER A 166 -9.57 -6.40 9.58
N ARG A 167 -9.00 -6.12 10.76
CA ARG A 167 -9.37 -4.95 11.58
C ARG A 167 -9.02 -3.63 10.89
N LEU A 168 -7.84 -3.53 10.28
CA LEU A 168 -7.41 -2.32 9.59
C LEU A 168 -8.26 -2.01 8.36
N LEU A 169 -8.65 -3.02 7.59
CA LEU A 169 -9.47 -2.86 6.38
C LEU A 169 -10.98 -2.86 6.66
N GLY A 170 -11.40 -3.29 7.86
CA GLY A 170 -12.82 -3.39 8.22
C GLY A 170 -13.55 -4.51 7.48
N VAL A 171 -12.87 -5.63 7.27
CA VAL A 171 -13.42 -6.83 6.60
C VAL A 171 -13.45 -8.00 7.57
N GLU A 172 -14.35 -8.95 7.34
CA GLU A 172 -14.45 -10.14 8.20
C GLU A 172 -13.22 -11.06 8.00
N PRO A 173 -12.60 -11.56 9.08
CA PRO A 173 -11.46 -12.48 8.98
C PRO A 173 -11.73 -13.74 8.15
N SER A 174 -12.96 -14.28 8.18
CA SER A 174 -13.33 -15.44 7.36
C SER A 174 -13.25 -15.14 5.87
N ASP A 175 -13.75 -13.97 5.46
CA ASP A 175 -13.80 -13.55 4.06
C ASP A 175 -12.39 -13.29 3.54
N MET A 176 -11.54 -12.69 4.38
CA MET A 176 -10.12 -12.50 4.05
C MET A 176 -9.38 -13.83 3.91
N LEU A 177 -9.64 -14.78 4.81
CA LEU A 177 -9.04 -16.12 4.74
C LEU A 177 -9.47 -16.84 3.46
N GLU A 178 -10.77 -16.83 3.15
CA GLU A 178 -11.32 -17.44 1.93
C GLU A 178 -10.72 -16.80 0.68
N ALA A 179 -10.65 -15.46 0.61
CA ALA A 179 -10.09 -14.72 -0.52
C ALA A 179 -8.60 -15.03 -0.78
N LEU A 180 -7.85 -15.42 0.25
CA LEU A 180 -6.43 -15.77 0.12
C LEU A 180 -6.21 -17.26 -0.18
N THR A 181 -7.04 -18.14 0.40
CA THR A 181 -6.85 -19.60 0.36
C THR A 181 -7.71 -20.32 -0.67
N SER A 182 -8.61 -19.61 -1.36
CA SER A 182 -9.45 -20.17 -2.40
C SER A 182 -9.57 -19.24 -3.60
N ASN A 183 -10.05 -19.79 -4.71
CA ASN A 183 -10.40 -19.05 -5.91
C ASN A 183 -11.76 -19.54 -6.41
N SER A 184 -12.66 -18.61 -6.69
CA SER A 184 -14.02 -18.90 -7.16
C SER A 184 -14.22 -18.35 -8.57
N VAL A 185 -14.64 -19.20 -9.51
CA VAL A 185 -14.96 -18.81 -10.88
C VAL A 185 -16.44 -19.10 -11.14
N VAL A 186 -17.19 -18.08 -11.58
CA VAL A 186 -18.59 -18.22 -11.98
C VAL A 186 -18.64 -18.60 -13.46
N THR A 187 -19.14 -19.79 -13.78
CA THR A 187 -19.31 -20.27 -15.16
C THR A 187 -20.72 -20.80 -15.34
N ARG A 188 -21.46 -20.30 -16.35
CA ARG A 188 -22.82 -20.74 -16.69
C ARG A 188 -23.83 -20.68 -15.51
N GLY A 189 -23.63 -19.77 -14.56
CA GLY A 189 -24.48 -19.61 -13.38
C GLY A 189 -24.08 -20.47 -12.17
N GLU A 190 -23.06 -21.33 -12.31
CA GLU A 190 -22.49 -22.11 -11.20
C GLU A 190 -21.20 -21.45 -10.69
N THR A 191 -21.03 -21.41 -9.38
CA THR A 191 -19.79 -20.96 -8.73
C THR A 191 -18.93 -22.18 -8.43
N ILE A 192 -17.79 -22.28 -9.11
CA ILE A 192 -16.81 -23.34 -8.85
C ILE A 192 -15.74 -22.74 -7.95
N THR A 193 -15.67 -23.20 -6.70
CA THR A 193 -14.62 -22.82 -5.75
C THR A 193 -13.56 -23.90 -5.69
N ARG A 194 -12.29 -23.50 -5.83
CA ARG A 194 -11.11 -24.36 -5.74
C ARG A 194 -10.18 -23.83 -4.67
N ASN A 195 -9.60 -24.73 -3.87
CA ASN A 195 -8.56 -24.39 -2.91
C ASN A 195 -7.27 -23.95 -3.63
N ASN A 196 -6.61 -22.91 -3.10
CA ASN A 196 -5.31 -22.46 -3.56
C ASN A 196 -4.21 -23.33 -2.93
N THR A 197 -3.23 -23.71 -3.73
CA THR A 197 -1.91 -24.17 -3.26
C THR A 197 -1.22 -23.08 -2.45
N VAL A 198 -0.16 -23.44 -1.72
CA VAL A 198 0.68 -22.46 -0.99
C VAL A 198 1.21 -21.38 -1.94
N ALA A 199 1.64 -21.77 -3.14
CA ALA A 199 2.14 -20.84 -4.15
C ALA A 199 1.05 -19.89 -4.68
N GLU A 200 -0.15 -20.42 -4.99
CA GLU A 200 -1.30 -19.62 -5.41
C GLU A 200 -1.75 -18.66 -4.30
N ALA A 201 -1.75 -19.09 -3.04
CA ALA A 201 -2.10 -18.24 -1.90
C ALA A 201 -1.08 -17.11 -1.65
N CYS A 202 0.22 -17.40 -1.79
CA CYS A 202 1.27 -16.38 -1.76
C CYS A 202 1.09 -15.35 -2.89
N ALA A 203 0.77 -15.82 -4.10
CA ALA A 203 0.50 -14.96 -5.23
C ALA A 203 -0.76 -14.10 -5.02
N ALA A 204 -1.82 -14.66 -4.43
CA ALA A 204 -3.04 -13.93 -4.08
C ALA A 204 -2.78 -12.83 -3.04
N ARG A 205 -2.03 -13.14 -1.97
CA ARG A 205 -1.57 -12.15 -0.98
C ARG A 205 -0.83 -10.99 -1.65
N ASP A 206 0.16 -11.30 -2.47
CA ASP A 206 0.97 -10.28 -3.14
C ASP A 206 0.12 -9.45 -4.13
N ALA A 207 -0.79 -10.09 -4.86
CA ALA A 207 -1.71 -9.42 -5.77
C ALA A 207 -2.68 -8.48 -5.03
N MET A 208 -3.18 -8.89 -3.87
CA MET A 208 -4.01 -8.05 -2.99
C MET A 208 -3.22 -6.83 -2.51
N ALA A 209 -1.98 -7.02 -2.05
CA ALA A 209 -1.12 -5.92 -1.60
C ALA A 209 -0.85 -4.89 -2.71
N LYS A 210 -0.51 -5.39 -3.92
CA LYS A 210 -0.34 -4.58 -5.14
C LYS A 210 -1.61 -3.81 -5.50
N GLY A 211 -2.76 -4.48 -5.46
CA GLY A 211 -4.06 -3.91 -5.78
C GLY A 211 -4.46 -2.80 -4.81
N LEU A 212 -4.31 -3.03 -3.50
CA LEU A 212 -4.57 -2.03 -2.46
C LEU A 212 -3.70 -0.79 -2.65
N TYR A 213 -2.40 -0.97 -2.84
CA TYR A 213 -1.48 0.15 -3.04
C TYR A 213 -1.78 0.93 -4.33
N GLY A 214 -2.04 0.23 -5.43
CA GLY A 214 -2.41 0.84 -6.70
C GLY A 214 -3.67 1.68 -6.60
N ARG A 215 -4.74 1.13 -6.00
CA ARG A 215 -6.01 1.85 -5.78
C ARG A 215 -5.84 3.05 -4.85
N LEU A 216 -5.04 2.92 -3.79
CA LEU A 216 -4.71 4.04 -2.91
C LEU A 216 -4.00 5.16 -3.68
N PHE A 217 -3.04 4.79 -4.53
CA PHE A 217 -2.31 5.74 -5.36
C PHE A 217 -3.22 6.48 -6.36
N ASP A 218 -4.06 5.74 -7.08
CA ASP A 218 -5.04 6.31 -8.01
C ASP A 218 -6.01 7.24 -7.29
N TRP A 219 -6.49 6.84 -6.11
CA TRP A 219 -7.37 7.66 -5.30
C TRP A 219 -6.71 8.98 -4.89
N MET A 220 -5.46 8.97 -4.43
CA MET A 220 -4.74 10.21 -4.12
C MET A 220 -4.56 11.11 -5.36
N VAL A 221 -4.25 10.53 -6.52
CA VAL A 221 -4.15 11.30 -7.78
C VAL A 221 -5.50 11.94 -8.13
N ASN A 222 -6.60 11.22 -7.93
CA ASN A 222 -7.94 11.76 -8.13
C ASN A 222 -8.26 12.91 -7.16
N GLN A 223 -7.91 12.79 -5.87
CA GLN A 223 -8.08 13.88 -4.90
C GLN A 223 -7.27 15.12 -5.30
N ILE A 224 -6.02 14.95 -5.72
CA ILE A 224 -5.20 16.05 -6.25
C ILE A 224 -5.88 16.69 -7.46
N ASN A 225 -6.38 15.88 -8.39
CA ASN A 225 -7.05 16.38 -9.59
C ASN A 225 -8.34 17.15 -9.26
N CYS A 226 -9.13 16.72 -8.28
CA CYS A 226 -10.33 17.43 -7.83
C CYS A 226 -10.03 18.86 -7.36
N LEU A 227 -8.85 19.11 -6.78
CA LEU A 227 -8.43 20.44 -6.36
C LEU A 227 -7.84 21.28 -7.49
N LEU A 228 -7.14 20.63 -8.42
CA LEU A 228 -6.47 21.31 -9.52
C LEU A 228 -7.41 21.63 -10.69
N THR A 229 -8.52 20.89 -10.83
CA THR A 229 -9.48 21.15 -11.90
C THR A 229 -10.27 22.42 -11.62
N PHE A 230 -10.37 23.27 -12.65
CA PHE A 230 -11.15 24.50 -12.57
C PHE A 230 -12.64 24.16 -12.39
N ASN A 231 -13.21 24.51 -11.24
CA ASN A 231 -14.63 24.34 -10.99
C ASN A 231 -15.39 25.49 -11.68
N LYS A 232 -16.17 25.18 -12.72
CA LYS A 232 -16.95 26.17 -13.51
C LYS A 232 -18.07 26.85 -12.70
N ALA A 233 -18.35 26.43 -11.47
CA ALA A 233 -19.52 26.84 -10.70
C ALA A 233 -19.41 28.21 -9.98
N ALA A 234 -18.37 29.00 -10.23
CA ALA A 234 -18.12 30.26 -9.53
C ALA A 234 -18.03 31.49 -10.45
N TRP A 235 -18.86 31.54 -11.50
CA TRP A 235 -19.14 32.75 -12.30
C TRP A 235 -20.58 32.74 -12.80
#